data_AF-A0A0L0VEZ3-F1
#
_entry.id   AF-A0A0L0VEZ3-F1
#
_cell.length_a   1.000
_cell.length_b   1.000
_cell.length_c   1.000
_cell.angle_alpha   90.00
_cell.angle_beta   90.00
_cell.angle_gamma   90.00
#
_symmetry.space_group_name_H-M   'P 1'
#
loop_
_entity.id
_entity.type
_entity.pdbx_description
1 polymer ?
#
loop_
_entity_poly.entity_id
_entity_poly.type
_entity_poly.pdbx_seq_one_letter_code
_entity_poly.pdbx_strand_id
1 'polypeptide(L)'
;MIGGCGRDGQPGLAIMFVEPKRRSGLNTLEAIAKADRTTDDVQMDSLAITPVCLRIAFSIDNLHGYIPMNCDDLNYLHEQNREIDKGFPLCRCSNCAPEEAALLRANMMKLKVSNFEDSLDHPDKLTHKPPLTTDAPLKKSHRAQVSKAQKLSPALDHLAATLVEDFDTFFFKTYKRAQSFLPCKLFGFWKLIILLKDLTASRVQKILVI
;
A
#
# COMPACT_ATOMS: atom_id res chain seq x y z
N MET A 1 3.20 9.59 -10.96
CA MET A 1 2.35 8.44 -10.54
C MET A 1 1.44 8.71 -9.31
N ILE A 2 0.94 9.93 -9.08
CA ILE A 2 -0.12 10.21 -8.09
C ILE A 2 -1.14 11.13 -8.78
N GLY A 3 -2.43 10.78 -8.69
CA GLY A 3 -3.52 11.47 -9.39
C GLY A 3 -3.80 12.88 -8.88
N GLY A 4 -4.96 13.45 -9.23
CA GLY A 4 -5.38 14.80 -8.83
C GLY A 4 -5.77 14.99 -7.36
N CYS A 5 -5.21 14.19 -6.44
CA CYS A 5 -5.46 14.26 -5.01
C CYS A 5 -4.91 15.61 -4.47
N GLY A 6 -5.72 16.36 -3.72
CA GLY A 6 -5.35 17.67 -3.17
C GLY A 6 -5.43 18.86 -4.15
N ARG A 7 -6.01 18.69 -5.35
CA ARG A 7 -6.13 19.79 -6.34
C ARG A 7 -7.11 20.90 -5.94
N ASP A 8 -8.07 20.58 -5.09
CA ASP A 8 -9.06 21.50 -4.54
C ASP A 8 -8.59 22.21 -3.26
N GLY A 9 -7.34 21.96 -2.84
CA GLY A 9 -6.77 22.50 -1.60
C GLY A 9 -7.21 21.76 -0.34
N GLN A 10 -8.03 20.71 -0.47
CA GLN A 10 -8.37 19.82 0.64
C GLN A 10 -7.26 18.77 0.84
N PRO A 11 -7.01 18.33 2.08
CA PRO A 11 -6.01 17.32 2.34
C PRO A 11 -6.38 16.00 1.66
N GLY A 12 -5.39 15.37 1.03
CA GLY A 12 -5.53 14.13 0.30
C GLY A 12 -4.87 12.96 1.03
N LEU A 13 -5.38 11.73 0.80
CA LEU A 13 -4.72 10.51 1.26
C LEU A 13 -4.44 9.58 0.09
N ALA A 14 -3.16 9.31 -0.15
CA ALA A 14 -2.70 8.29 -1.09
C ALA A 14 -2.18 7.07 -0.32
N ILE A 15 -2.73 5.89 -0.63
CA ILE A 15 -2.33 4.60 -0.07
C ILE A 15 -1.74 3.75 -1.20
N MET A 16 -0.50 3.35 -1.04
CA MET A 16 0.23 2.56 -2.01
C MET A 16 0.51 1.18 -1.43
N PHE A 17 -0.04 0.16 -2.07
CA PHE A 17 0.25 -1.23 -1.74
C PHE A 17 1.54 -1.65 -2.44
N VAL A 18 2.65 -1.64 -1.71
CA VAL A 18 3.95 -2.03 -2.24
C VAL A 18 4.50 -3.25 -1.50
N GLU A 19 5.27 -4.06 -2.21
CA GLU A 19 5.95 -5.22 -1.64
C GLU A 19 7.45 -4.90 -1.57
N PRO A 20 8.01 -4.65 -0.37
CA PRO A 20 9.44 -4.38 -0.23
C PRO A 20 10.33 -5.56 -0.61
N LYS A 21 9.75 -6.77 -0.67
CA LYS A 21 10.43 -8.00 -1.04
C LYS A 21 9.63 -8.74 -2.10
N ARG A 22 10.07 -8.65 -3.36
CA ARG A 22 9.49 -9.38 -4.48
C ARG A 22 10.40 -10.52 -4.93
N ARG A 23 9.80 -11.62 -5.39
CA ARG A 23 10.53 -12.66 -6.12
C ARG A 23 11.09 -12.02 -7.39
N SER A 24 12.40 -12.17 -7.62
CA SER A 24 13.16 -11.53 -8.69
C SER A 24 13.19 -9.99 -8.71
N GLY A 25 12.69 -9.31 -7.67
CA GLY A 25 12.81 -7.86 -7.53
C GLY A 25 14.12 -7.43 -6.85
N LEU A 26 14.45 -6.15 -7.01
CA LEU A 26 15.55 -5.49 -6.33
C LEU A 26 15.12 -5.12 -4.91
N ASN A 27 15.51 -5.98 -3.96
CA ASN A 27 15.03 -5.90 -2.57
C ASN A 27 16.02 -5.20 -1.62
N THR A 28 17.13 -4.65 -2.13
CA THR A 28 18.14 -3.95 -1.33
C THR A 28 18.64 -2.69 -2.03
N LEU A 29 19.15 -1.73 -1.24
CA LEU A 29 19.68 -0.48 -1.76
C LEU A 29 20.87 -0.70 -2.70
N GLU A 30 21.73 -1.68 -2.39
CA GLU A 30 22.90 -2.00 -3.19
C GLU A 30 22.52 -2.62 -4.54
N ALA A 31 21.43 -3.41 -4.58
CA ALA A 31 20.92 -3.99 -5.81
C ALA A 31 20.36 -2.90 -6.74
N ILE A 32 19.63 -1.93 -6.17
CA ILE A 32 19.13 -0.76 -6.91
C ILE A 32 20.26 0.12 -7.43
N ALA A 33 21.29 0.36 -6.61
CA ALA A 33 22.42 1.20 -7.00
C ALA A 33 23.20 0.66 -8.23
N LYS A 34 23.13 -0.66 -8.48
CA LYS A 34 23.76 -1.32 -9.63
C LYS A 34 22.84 -1.47 -10.84
N ALA A 35 21.56 -1.14 -10.69
CA ALA A 35 20.57 -1.31 -11.73
C ALA A 35 20.36 -0.04 -12.56
N ASP A 36 19.74 -0.19 -13.71
CA ASP A 36 19.28 0.94 -14.52
C ASP A 36 18.01 1.54 -13.91
N ARG A 37 18.17 2.68 -13.24
CA ARG A 37 17.12 3.39 -12.49
C ARG A 37 16.04 4.01 -13.38
N THR A 38 16.25 4.01 -14.70
CA THR A 38 15.28 4.56 -15.67
C THR A 38 14.21 3.55 -16.09
N THR A 39 14.38 2.28 -15.75
CA THR A 39 13.40 1.23 -16.08
C THR A 39 12.25 1.18 -15.09
N ASP A 40 11.04 0.92 -15.60
CA ASP A 40 9.80 0.87 -14.79
C ASP A 40 9.89 -0.15 -13.62
N ASP A 41 10.50 -1.32 -13.85
CA ASP A 41 10.66 -2.34 -12.81
C ASP A 41 11.55 -1.83 -11.66
N VAL A 42 12.66 -1.18 -12.01
CA VAL A 42 13.58 -0.60 -11.01
C VAL A 42 12.94 0.59 -10.30
N GLN A 43 12.17 1.41 -10.99
CA GLN A 43 11.39 2.48 -10.37
C GLN A 43 10.40 1.92 -9.34
N MET A 44 9.66 0.86 -9.70
CA MET A 44 8.70 0.25 -8.78
C MET A 44 9.39 -0.39 -7.57
N ASP A 45 10.52 -1.09 -7.77
CA ASP A 45 11.31 -1.68 -6.68
C ASP A 45 11.91 -0.58 -5.78
N SER A 46 12.39 0.50 -6.39
CA SER A 46 12.89 1.67 -5.67
C SER A 46 11.80 2.36 -4.86
N LEU A 47 10.60 2.53 -5.42
CA LEU A 47 9.46 3.08 -4.70
C LEU A 47 9.09 2.19 -3.51
N ALA A 48 9.16 0.87 -3.64
CA ALA A 48 8.83 -0.06 -2.55
C ALA A 48 9.74 0.11 -1.34
N ILE A 49 11.04 0.41 -1.54
CA ILE A 49 12.03 0.44 -0.46
C ILE A 49 12.68 1.80 -0.21
N THR A 50 12.34 2.85 -0.97
CA THR A 50 12.96 4.18 -0.80
C THR A 50 12.79 4.69 0.64
N PRO A 51 13.87 5.17 1.28
CA PRO A 51 13.82 5.72 2.63
C PRO A 51 13.44 7.21 2.66
N VAL A 52 13.39 7.88 1.51
CA VAL A 52 13.27 9.35 1.45
C VAL A 52 11.82 9.82 1.50
N CYS A 53 11.59 11.13 1.61
CA CYS A 53 10.26 11.72 1.54
C CYS A 53 9.51 11.29 0.28
N LEU A 54 8.30 10.74 0.42
CA LEU A 54 7.53 10.23 -0.71
C LEU A 54 7.03 11.36 -1.62
N ARG A 55 6.64 12.51 -1.05
CA ARG A 55 6.22 13.68 -1.84
C ARG A 55 7.32 14.10 -2.81
N ILE A 56 8.54 14.27 -2.28
CA ILE A 56 9.73 14.61 -3.07
C ILE A 56 10.08 13.48 -4.04
N ALA A 57 10.04 12.22 -3.60
CA ALA A 57 10.33 11.08 -4.47
C ALA A 57 9.42 11.06 -5.70
N PHE A 58 8.12 11.36 -5.55
CA PHE A 58 7.19 11.47 -6.67
C PHE A 58 7.45 12.68 -7.56
N SER A 59 7.84 13.82 -6.98
CA SER A 59 8.27 14.97 -7.79
C SER A 59 9.46 14.62 -8.67
N ILE A 60 10.48 13.96 -8.11
CA ILE A 60 11.67 13.53 -8.87
C ILE A 60 11.30 12.50 -9.93
N ASP A 61 10.47 11.51 -9.59
CA ASP A 61 10.00 10.50 -10.55
C ASP A 61 9.30 11.16 -11.75
N ASN A 62 8.39 12.10 -11.49
CA ASN A 62 7.66 12.79 -12.55
C ASN A 62 8.56 13.71 -13.41
N LEU A 63 9.61 14.31 -12.83
CA LEU A 63 10.48 15.27 -13.52
C LEU A 63 11.68 14.62 -14.21
N HIS A 64 12.23 13.55 -13.61
CA HIS A 64 13.50 12.96 -13.98
C HIS A 64 13.42 11.46 -14.27
N GLY A 65 12.28 10.80 -14.03
CA GLY A 65 12.07 9.39 -14.39
C GLY A 65 12.83 8.39 -13.51
N TYR A 66 13.05 8.72 -12.23
CA TYR A 66 13.62 7.78 -11.26
C TYR A 66 13.19 8.09 -9.82
N ILE A 67 13.29 7.09 -8.94
CA ILE A 67 13.04 7.25 -7.51
C ILE A 67 14.37 7.48 -6.75
N PRO A 68 14.52 8.57 -5.99
CA PRO A 68 15.69 8.82 -5.14
C PRO A 68 15.78 7.77 -4.01
N MET A 69 17.02 7.40 -3.65
CA MET A 69 17.28 6.40 -2.60
C MET A 69 18.01 6.97 -1.38
N ASN A 70 18.47 8.23 -1.45
CA ASN A 70 19.10 8.96 -0.36
C ASN A 70 18.72 10.44 -0.43
N CYS A 71 18.89 11.15 0.67
CA CYS A 71 18.60 12.58 0.75
C CYS A 71 19.71 13.46 0.17
N ASP A 72 20.89 12.89 -0.11
CA ASP A 72 22.04 13.60 -0.68
C ASP A 72 21.98 13.70 -2.21
N ASP A 73 20.97 13.11 -2.85
CA ASP A 73 20.70 13.26 -4.26
C ASP A 73 20.46 14.75 -4.61
N LEU A 74 21.18 15.26 -5.62
CA LEU A 74 21.12 16.68 -5.99
C LEU A 74 19.71 17.13 -6.37
N ASN A 75 18.95 16.30 -7.09
CA ASN A 75 17.57 16.63 -7.46
C ASN A 75 16.66 16.57 -6.23
N TYR A 76 16.96 15.70 -5.27
CA TYR A 76 16.24 15.65 -3.99
C TYR A 76 16.45 16.94 -3.20
N LEU A 77 17.69 17.40 -3.06
CA LEU A 77 18.02 18.65 -2.38
C LEU A 77 17.39 19.86 -3.07
N HIS A 78 17.43 19.92 -4.40
CA HIS A 78 16.78 20.99 -5.15
C HIS A 78 15.26 21.03 -4.93
N GLU A 79 14.58 19.88 -5.00
CA GLU A 79 13.14 19.82 -4.77
C GLU A 79 12.77 20.12 -3.32
N GLN A 80 13.57 19.64 -2.35
CA GLN A 80 13.41 19.97 -0.93
C GLN A 80 13.51 21.48 -0.71
N ASN A 81 14.54 22.13 -1.26
CA ASN A 81 14.72 23.57 -1.15
C ASN A 81 13.55 24.32 -1.81
N ARG A 82 13.09 23.87 -2.99
CA ARG A 82 11.93 24.45 -3.66
C ARG A 82 10.65 24.35 -2.81
N GLU A 83 10.41 23.23 -2.14
CA GLU A 83 9.27 23.09 -1.22
C GLU A 83 9.37 24.07 -0.05
N ILE A 84 10.56 24.23 0.54
CA ILE A 84 10.82 25.19 1.63
C ILE A 84 10.60 26.63 1.14
N ASP A 85 11.19 27.01 0.01
CA ASP A 85 11.10 28.37 -0.55
C ASP A 85 9.65 28.75 -0.90
N LYS A 86 8.83 27.78 -1.30
CA LYS A 86 7.41 27.98 -1.57
C LYS A 86 6.51 27.84 -0.33
N GLY A 87 7.09 27.61 0.84
CA GLY A 87 6.35 27.50 2.10
C GLY A 87 5.42 26.29 2.16
N PHE A 88 5.81 25.16 1.55
CA PHE A 88 5.02 23.93 1.63
C PHE A 88 5.01 23.42 3.07
N PRO A 89 3.88 22.86 3.56
CA PRO A 89 3.84 22.25 4.88
C PRO A 89 4.77 21.04 4.94
N LEU A 90 5.21 20.68 6.14
CA LEU A 90 6.00 19.48 6.37
C LEU A 90 5.25 18.25 5.85
N CYS A 91 5.97 17.36 5.16
CA CYS A 91 5.35 16.16 4.62
C CYS A 91 5.02 15.16 5.74
N ARG A 92 3.81 14.60 5.70
CA ARG A 92 3.34 13.56 6.65
C ARG A 92 3.24 12.17 6.01
N CYS A 93 4.14 11.86 5.07
CA CYS A 93 4.18 10.54 4.48
C CYS A 93 4.74 9.50 5.46
N SER A 94 4.60 8.21 5.13
CA SER A 94 5.08 7.11 5.99
C SER A 94 6.58 7.07 6.23
N ASN A 95 7.37 7.83 5.47
CA ASN A 95 8.82 7.97 5.68
C ASN A 95 9.16 9.21 6.52
N CYS A 96 8.34 10.27 6.48
CA CYS A 96 8.56 11.51 7.23
C CYS A 96 7.86 11.52 8.60
N ALA A 97 6.68 10.88 8.70
CA ALA A 97 5.87 10.77 9.91
C ALA A 97 5.43 9.29 10.10
N PRO A 98 6.36 8.37 10.43
CA PRO A 98 6.09 6.94 10.46
C PRO A 98 5.05 6.52 11.51
N GLU A 99 5.01 7.20 12.66
CA GLU A 99 4.06 6.93 13.75
C GLU A 99 2.62 7.33 13.37
N GLU A 100 2.43 8.55 12.87
CA GLU A 100 1.15 9.04 12.36
C GLU A 100 0.62 8.16 11.22
N ALA A 101 1.50 7.80 10.27
CA ALA A 101 1.14 6.88 9.20
C ALA A 101 0.75 5.50 9.74
N ALA A 102 1.40 5.00 10.80
CA ALA A 102 1.02 3.73 11.43
C ALA A 102 -0.37 3.82 12.07
N LEU A 103 -0.68 4.92 12.75
CA LEU A 103 -2.00 5.17 13.32
C LEU A 103 -3.09 5.22 12.24
N LEU A 104 -2.83 5.94 11.14
CA LEU A 104 -3.72 5.99 9.99
C LEU A 104 -3.96 4.59 9.39
N ARG A 105 -2.88 3.82 9.15
CA ARG A 105 -3.00 2.44 8.63
C ARG A 105 -3.85 1.56 9.56
N ALA A 106 -3.60 1.61 10.86
CA ALA A 106 -4.28 0.77 11.83
C ALA A 106 -5.77 1.12 11.98
N ASN A 107 -6.15 2.37 11.71
CA ASN A 107 -7.49 2.90 11.92
C ASN A 107 -8.21 3.31 10.63
N MET A 108 -7.68 2.95 9.46
CA MET A 108 -8.19 3.39 8.16
C MET A 108 -9.67 3.05 7.95
N MET A 109 -10.13 1.91 8.49
CA MET A 109 -11.54 1.48 8.46
C MET A 109 -12.49 2.41 9.22
N LYS A 110 -11.98 3.31 10.06
CA LYS A 110 -12.75 4.29 10.83
C LYS A 110 -12.90 5.64 10.10
N LEU A 111 -12.21 5.81 8.96
CA LEU A 111 -12.33 7.03 8.15
C LEU A 111 -13.72 7.09 7.50
N LYS A 112 -14.34 8.25 7.60
CA LYS A 112 -15.63 8.62 7.03
C LYS A 112 -15.47 9.97 6.36
N VAL A 113 -16.34 10.29 5.41
CA VAL A 113 -16.36 11.62 4.77
C VAL A 113 -16.46 12.74 5.81
N SER A 114 -17.22 12.53 6.89
CA SER A 114 -17.44 13.54 7.92
C SER A 114 -16.27 13.76 8.88
N ASN A 115 -15.25 12.90 8.88
CA ASN A 115 -14.11 13.00 9.80
C ASN A 115 -12.77 12.89 9.06
N PHE A 116 -12.77 12.99 7.74
CA PHE A 116 -11.61 12.64 6.92
C PHE A 116 -10.45 13.59 7.17
N GLU A 117 -10.70 14.90 7.01
CA GLU A 117 -9.72 15.97 7.20
C GLU A 117 -9.17 15.95 8.63
N ASP A 118 -10.07 15.95 9.63
CA ASP A 118 -9.70 15.87 11.04
C ASP A 118 -8.85 14.64 11.37
N SER A 119 -9.10 13.51 10.71
CA SER A 119 -8.37 12.27 10.93
C SER A 119 -7.01 12.27 10.25
N LEU A 120 -6.84 13.00 9.14
CA LEU A 120 -5.53 13.21 8.51
C LEU A 120 -4.67 14.16 9.32
N ASP A 121 -5.29 15.16 9.96
CA ASP A 121 -4.59 16.12 10.82
C ASP A 121 -4.30 15.59 12.22
N HIS A 122 -5.20 14.77 12.75
CA HIS A 122 -5.12 14.23 14.10
C HIS A 122 -5.42 12.73 14.10
N PRO A 123 -4.53 11.90 13.53
CA PRO A 123 -4.73 10.45 13.46
C PRO A 123 -4.76 9.79 14.85
N ASP A 124 -4.23 10.46 15.88
CA ASP A 124 -4.36 10.08 17.28
C ASP A 124 -5.82 10.07 17.74
N LYS A 125 -6.69 10.96 17.23
CA LYS A 125 -8.11 11.00 17.60
C LYS A 125 -8.91 9.82 17.06
N LEU A 126 -8.38 9.08 16.09
CA LEU A 126 -8.96 7.79 15.65
C LEU A 126 -8.89 6.71 16.74
N THR A 127 -8.08 6.94 17.78
CA THR A 127 -7.88 6.03 18.91
C THR A 127 -8.90 6.23 20.03
N HIS A 128 -10.18 5.94 19.77
CA HIS A 128 -10.99 5.39 20.88
C HIS A 128 -10.42 4.00 21.19
N LYS A 129 -9.64 3.92 22.29
CA LYS A 129 -8.94 2.74 22.83
C LYS A 129 -9.59 1.40 22.43
N PRO A 130 -8.84 0.52 21.74
CA PRO A 130 -8.95 -0.93 21.89
C PRO A 130 -7.79 -1.45 22.79
N PRO A 131 -7.88 -2.66 23.35
CA PRO A 131 -6.91 -3.16 24.31
C PRO A 131 -5.51 -3.19 23.70
N LEU A 132 -4.50 -2.85 24.51
CA LEU A 132 -3.10 -3.20 24.29
C LEU A 132 -3.02 -4.71 23.98
N THR A 133 -3.10 -5.10 22.73
CA THR A 133 -2.49 -6.36 22.31
C THR A 133 -1.03 -6.03 22.15
N THR A 134 -0.30 -6.28 23.23
CA THR A 134 1.15 -6.37 23.27
C THR A 134 1.69 -6.95 21.97
N ASP A 135 2.69 -6.30 21.39
CA ASP A 135 3.57 -6.87 20.38
C ASP A 135 4.19 -8.17 20.93
N ALA A 136 3.45 -9.27 20.82
CA ALA A 136 4.04 -10.58 20.95
C ALA A 136 5.00 -10.70 19.76
N PRO A 137 6.29 -11.01 19.97
CA PRO A 137 7.23 -11.19 18.89
C PRO A 137 6.66 -12.22 17.92
N LEU A 138 6.30 -11.79 16.71
CA LEU A 138 5.99 -12.70 15.62
C LEU A 138 7.25 -13.55 15.42
N LYS A 139 7.20 -14.78 15.94
CA LYS A 139 8.29 -15.76 15.82
C LYS A 139 8.74 -15.75 14.36
N LYS A 140 10.04 -15.52 14.16
CA LYS A 140 10.69 -15.70 12.86
C LYS A 140 10.34 -17.10 12.37
N SER A 141 9.40 -17.17 11.42
CA SER A 141 9.08 -18.40 10.74
C SER A 141 10.30 -18.74 9.90
N HIS A 142 11.16 -19.61 10.42
CA HIS A 142 12.13 -20.32 9.60
C HIS A 142 11.34 -20.97 8.48
N ARG A 143 11.78 -20.72 7.25
CA ARG A 143 11.22 -21.23 5.99
C ARG A 143 10.86 -22.72 6.14
N ALA A 144 9.62 -22.99 6.52
CA ALA A 144 9.11 -24.34 6.55
C ALA A 144 8.91 -24.74 5.10
N GLN A 145 9.56 -25.83 4.71
CA GLN A 145 9.33 -26.48 3.44
C GLN A 145 7.83 -26.66 3.22
N VAL A 146 7.40 -26.42 1.99
CA VAL A 146 6.04 -26.60 1.47
C VAL A 146 5.43 -27.86 2.07
N SER A 147 4.45 -27.68 2.95
CA SER A 147 3.54 -28.74 3.36
C SER A 147 2.13 -28.16 3.57
N LYS A 148 1.16 -29.01 3.22
CA LYS A 148 -0.28 -28.77 3.01
C LYS A 148 -0.95 -27.65 3.82
N ALA A 149 -1.73 -26.86 3.09
CA ALA A 149 -2.96 -26.19 3.52
C ALA A 149 -2.96 -25.58 4.93
N GLN A 150 -2.31 -24.43 5.09
CA GLN A 150 -2.61 -23.56 6.23
C GLN A 150 -4.05 -23.02 6.03
N LYS A 151 -4.97 -23.57 6.84
CA LYS A 151 -6.41 -23.30 6.83
C LYS A 151 -6.64 -21.83 7.21
N LEU A 152 -7.49 -21.14 6.45
CA LEU A 152 -7.89 -19.76 6.73
C LEU A 152 -8.61 -19.67 8.09
N SER A 153 -8.70 -18.46 8.65
CA SER A 153 -9.61 -18.26 9.78
C SER A 153 -11.05 -18.52 9.31
N PRO A 154 -11.94 -19.05 10.17
CA PRO A 154 -13.33 -19.33 9.80
C PRO A 154 -14.06 -18.11 9.21
N ALA A 155 -13.70 -16.89 9.64
CA ALA A 155 -14.25 -15.66 9.11
C ALA A 155 -13.85 -15.39 7.65
N LEU A 156 -12.61 -15.71 7.26
CA LEU A 156 -12.13 -15.53 5.89
C LEU A 156 -12.68 -16.59 4.95
N ASP A 157 -12.88 -17.83 5.42
CA ASP A 157 -13.58 -18.87 4.67
C ASP A 157 -15.04 -18.47 4.41
N HIS A 158 -15.72 -17.92 5.42
CA HIS A 158 -17.08 -17.41 5.26
C HIS A 158 -17.15 -16.25 4.28
N LEU A 159 -16.26 -15.26 4.40
CA LEU A 159 -16.18 -14.14 3.47
C LEU A 159 -15.91 -14.62 2.04
N ALA A 160 -15.01 -15.60 1.88
CA ALA A 160 -14.71 -16.17 0.57
C ALA A 160 -15.94 -16.84 -0.06
N ALA A 161 -16.70 -17.60 0.74
CA ALA A 161 -17.93 -18.23 0.27
C ALA A 161 -18.97 -17.20 -0.17
N THR A 162 -19.21 -16.17 0.65
CA THR A 162 -20.17 -15.09 0.34
C THR A 162 -19.80 -14.36 -0.95
N LEU A 163 -18.54 -13.98 -1.13
CA LEU A 163 -18.10 -13.28 -2.34
C LEU A 163 -18.20 -14.14 -3.61
N VAL A 164 -17.98 -15.46 -3.51
CA VAL A 164 -18.19 -16.38 -4.64
C VAL A 164 -19.67 -16.44 -5.00
N GLU A 165 -20.55 -16.56 -4.01
CA GLU A 165 -22.00 -16.64 -4.21
C GLU A 165 -22.57 -15.33 -4.82
N ASP A 166 -22.11 -14.19 -4.31
CA ASP A 166 -22.48 -12.87 -4.83
C ASP A 166 -22.01 -12.68 -6.27
N PHE A 167 -20.77 -13.10 -6.58
CA PHE A 167 -20.22 -13.03 -7.92
C PHE A 167 -20.94 -13.96 -8.90
N ASP A 168 -21.24 -15.19 -8.49
CA ASP A 168 -22.01 -16.14 -9.31
C ASP A 168 -23.39 -15.55 -9.63
N THR A 169 -24.07 -15.00 -8.62
CA THR A 169 -25.37 -14.34 -8.77
C THR A 169 -25.29 -13.17 -9.74
N PHE A 170 -24.30 -12.29 -9.56
CA PHE A 170 -24.05 -11.15 -10.44
C PHE A 170 -23.77 -11.59 -11.88
N PHE A 171 -22.93 -12.62 -12.05
CA PHE A 171 -22.52 -13.13 -13.35
C PHE A 171 -23.72 -13.68 -14.12
N PHE A 172 -24.52 -14.56 -13.51
CA PHE A 172 -25.68 -15.14 -14.19
C PHE A 172 -26.79 -14.13 -14.46
N LYS A 173 -26.97 -13.13 -13.58
CA LYS A 173 -27.90 -12.02 -13.80
C LYS A 173 -27.48 -11.15 -14.98
N THR A 174 -26.19 -10.88 -15.12
CA THR A 174 -25.63 -10.01 -16.16
C THR A 174 -25.55 -10.70 -17.52
N TYR A 175 -25.07 -11.94 -17.53
CA TYR A 175 -24.63 -12.61 -18.76
C TYR A 175 -25.56 -13.73 -19.26
N LYS A 176 -26.57 -14.13 -18.48
CA LYS A 176 -27.54 -15.22 -18.77
C LYS A 176 -26.86 -16.58 -18.99
N ARG A 177 -27.65 -17.65 -19.16
CA ARG A 177 -27.24 -19.07 -18.98
C ARG A 177 -26.27 -19.65 -20.03
N ALA A 178 -26.11 -19.04 -21.20
CA ALA A 178 -25.28 -19.58 -22.28
C ALA A 178 -23.95 -18.80 -22.38
N GLN A 179 -22.92 -19.29 -21.67
CA GLN A 179 -21.56 -18.74 -21.69
C GLN A 179 -20.58 -19.89 -21.96
N SER A 180 -19.48 -19.60 -22.67
CA SER A 180 -18.42 -20.58 -22.99
C SER A 180 -17.54 -20.95 -21.78
N PHE A 181 -17.72 -20.27 -20.66
CA PHE A 181 -17.00 -20.52 -19.41
C PHE A 181 -17.89 -20.26 -18.18
N LEU A 182 -17.58 -20.97 -17.10
CA LEU A 182 -18.25 -20.84 -15.81
C LEU A 182 -17.67 -19.67 -15.01
N PRO A 183 -18.46 -18.96 -14.19
CA PRO A 183 -17.96 -17.86 -13.36
C PRO A 183 -16.81 -18.27 -12.43
N CYS A 184 -16.79 -19.53 -11.94
CA CYS A 184 -15.69 -20.06 -11.14
C CYS A 184 -14.32 -20.10 -11.86
N LYS A 185 -14.29 -20.06 -13.20
CA LYS A 185 -13.03 -19.90 -13.96
C LYS A 185 -12.49 -18.47 -13.90
N LEU A 186 -13.36 -17.48 -13.74
CA LEU A 186 -12.98 -16.07 -13.60
C LEU A 186 -12.67 -15.73 -12.13
N PHE A 187 -13.54 -16.17 -11.23
CA PHE A 187 -13.56 -15.78 -9.82
C PHE A 187 -13.95 -16.97 -8.90
N GLY A 188 -13.07 -17.98 -8.85
CA GLY A 188 -13.29 -19.18 -8.03
C GLY A 188 -12.76 -19.05 -6.59
N PHE A 189 -13.32 -19.86 -5.70
CA PHE A 189 -13.00 -19.91 -4.26
C PHE A 189 -11.50 -19.93 -3.97
N TRP A 190 -10.72 -20.75 -4.69
CA TRP A 190 -9.26 -20.82 -4.51
C TRP A 190 -8.52 -19.55 -4.92
N LYS A 191 -8.96 -18.88 -6.00
CA LYS A 191 -8.36 -17.62 -6.47
C LYS A 191 -8.68 -16.50 -5.49
N LEU A 192 -9.86 -16.53 -4.90
CA LEU A 192 -10.28 -15.61 -3.86
C LEU A 192 -9.55 -15.85 -2.53
N ILE A 193 -9.31 -17.10 -2.15
CA ILE A 193 -8.50 -17.45 -0.98
C ILE A 193 -7.09 -16.89 -1.12
N ILE A 194 -6.48 -16.97 -2.31
CA ILE A 194 -5.15 -16.38 -2.57
C ILE A 194 -5.22 -14.85 -2.42
N LEU A 195 -6.22 -14.20 -3.02
CA LEU A 195 -6.42 -12.75 -2.89
C LEU A 195 -6.67 -12.31 -1.44
N LEU A 196 -7.47 -13.05 -0.67
CA LEU A 196 -7.74 -12.77 0.74
C LEU A 196 -6.52 -13.04 1.63
N LYS A 197 -5.71 -14.04 1.28
CA LYS A 197 -4.39 -14.26 1.92
C LYS A 197 -3.42 -13.12 1.60
N ASP A 198 -3.45 -12.58 0.40
CA ASP A 198 -2.63 -11.41 0.02
C ASP A 198 -3.13 -10.10 0.66
N LEU A 199 -4.44 -9.98 0.92
CA LEU A 199 -5.04 -8.85 1.64
C LEU A 199 -4.74 -8.89 3.15
N THR A 200 -4.55 -10.10 3.70
CA THR A 200 -4.21 -10.32 5.12
C THR A 200 -2.72 -10.46 5.37
N ALA A 201 -1.95 -10.80 4.33
CA ALA A 201 -0.50 -10.62 4.31
C ALA A 201 -0.22 -9.13 4.41
N SER A 202 0.65 -8.77 5.34
CA SER A 202 1.17 -7.42 5.53
C SER A 202 1.89 -6.93 4.25
N ARG A 203 1.12 -6.48 3.26
CA ARG A 203 1.63 -5.61 2.21
C ARG A 203 1.95 -4.29 2.89
N VAL A 204 3.20 -3.84 2.78
CA VAL A 204 3.60 -2.58 3.38
C VAL A 204 2.87 -1.48 2.64
N GLN A 205 1.95 -0.83 3.34
CA GLN A 205 1.29 0.35 2.81
C GLN A 205 2.22 1.54 3.01
N LYS A 206 2.68 2.11 1.88
CA LYS A 206 3.22 3.46 1.88
C LYS A 206 2.06 4.44 1.91
N ILE A 207 2.12 5.39 2.83
CA ILE A 207 1.10 6.43 3.00
C ILE A 207 1.72 7.76 2.59
N LEU A 208 0.98 8.55 1.82
CA LEU A 208 1.27 9.96 1.60
C LEU A 208 0.00 10.76 1.92
N VAL A 209 0.11 11.65 2.89
CA VAL A 209 -0.88 12.70 3.13
C VAL A 209 -0.45 13.91 2.29
N ILE A 210 -1.34 14.40 1.45
CA ILE A 210 -1.12 15.47 0.45
C ILE A 210 -1.77 16.75 0.95
#